data_AF-U6DEC6-F1
#
_entry.id   AF-U6DEC6-F1
#
_cell.length_a   1.000
_cell.length_b   1.000
_cell.length_c   1.000
_cell.angle_alpha   90.00
_cell.angle_beta   90.00
_cell.angle_gamma   90.00
#
_symmetry.space_group_name_H-M   'P 1'
#
loop_
_entity.id
_entity.type
_entity.pdbx_description
1 polymer ?
#
loop_
_entity_poly.entity_id
_entity_poly.type
_entity_poly.pdbx_seq_one_letter_code
_entity_poly.pdbx_strand_id
1 'polypeptide(L)'
;DLYELAFSISYDHGEAEAYLNFIAPSKREFHLWTDGLSALLGSPMGSEQTRLDLEQLLTMETKLRLLELENVPIPEQPPPIPPPPTNFNFCYDCSIAEP
;
A
#
# COMPACT_ATOMS: atom_id res chain seq x y z
N ASP A 1 -12.75 22.28 -15.02
CA ASP A 1 -14.17 22.49 -14.73
C ASP A 1 -14.46 22.41 -13.24
N LEU A 2 -15.21 23.36 -12.66
CA LEU A 2 -15.58 23.39 -11.23
C LEU A 2 -16.24 22.08 -10.76
N TYR A 3 -16.95 21.41 -11.66
CA TYR A 3 -17.63 20.13 -11.40
C TYR A 3 -16.69 19.00 -10.99
N GLU A 4 -15.42 19.04 -11.40
CA GLU A 4 -14.41 18.02 -11.03
C GLU A 4 -13.99 18.10 -9.56
N LEU A 5 -14.36 19.19 -8.87
CA LEU A 5 -14.05 19.42 -7.45
C LEU A 5 -15.28 19.24 -6.55
N ALA A 6 -16.45 18.96 -7.14
CA ALA A 6 -17.70 18.83 -6.42
C ALA A 6 -17.87 17.41 -5.89
N PHE A 7 -18.26 17.28 -4.63
CA PHE A 7 -18.67 16.00 -4.03
C PHE A 7 -19.77 16.21 -3.00
N SER A 8 -20.55 15.17 -2.74
CA SER A 8 -21.64 15.19 -1.77
C SER A 8 -21.51 14.01 -0.81
N ILE A 9 -21.84 14.25 0.45
CA ILE A 9 -21.94 13.21 1.48
C ILE A 9 -23.43 12.99 1.73
N SER A 10 -23.93 11.81 1.38
CA SER A 10 -25.26 11.35 1.81
C SER A 10 -25.16 10.73 3.19
N TYR A 11 -26.11 11.05 4.07
CA TYR A 11 -26.20 10.43 5.39
C TYR A 11 -27.66 10.21 5.78
N ASP A 12 -27.87 9.16 6.57
CA ASP A 12 -29.17 8.82 7.10
C ASP A 12 -29.63 9.89 8.11
N HIS A 13 -30.75 10.55 7.81
CA HIS A 13 -31.44 11.48 8.69
C HIS A 13 -32.86 10.95 9.03
N GLY A 14 -32.94 9.66 9.35
CA GLY A 14 -34.16 8.99 9.79
C GLY A 14 -35.10 8.67 8.64
N GLU A 15 -36.08 9.55 8.37
CA GLU A 15 -37.12 9.30 7.36
C GLU A 15 -36.75 9.79 5.95
N ALA A 16 -35.65 10.53 5.81
CA ALA A 16 -35.17 11.03 4.52
C ALA A 16 -33.64 11.02 4.44
N GLU A 17 -33.13 10.73 3.25
CA GLU A 17 -31.72 10.92 2.91
C GLU A 17 -31.38 12.40 2.92
N ALA A 18 -30.37 12.78 3.69
CA ALA A 18 -29.84 14.14 3.73
C ALA A 18 -28.49 14.21 3.01
N TYR A 19 -28.20 15.35 2.40
CA TYR A 19 -26.99 15.56 1.61
C TYR A 19 -26.25 16.80 2.08
N LEU A 20 -24.94 16.65 2.24
CA LEU A 20 -24.02 17.78 2.45
C LEU A 20 -23.15 17.93 1.19
N ASN A 21 -23.31 19.06 0.50
CA ASN A 21 -22.67 19.34 -0.78
C ASN A 21 -21.43 20.22 -0.58
N PHE A 22 -20.32 19.83 -1.19
CA PHE A 22 -19.03 20.51 -1.07
C PHE A 22 -18.43 20.80 -2.44
N ILE A 23 -17.64 21.87 -2.50
CA ILE A 23 -16.71 22.13 -3.60
C ILE A 23 -15.32 22.23 -2.97
N ALA A 24 -14.43 21.31 -3.32
CA ALA A 24 -13.07 21.34 -2.83
C ALA A 24 -12.33 22.57 -3.39
N PRO A 25 -11.46 23.23 -2.61
CA PRO A 25 -10.71 24.40 -3.07
C PRO A 25 -9.58 24.04 -4.04
N SER A 26 -9.21 22.77 -4.15
CA SER A 26 -8.22 22.27 -5.11
C SER A 26 -8.41 20.79 -5.38
N LYS A 27 -7.79 20.28 -6.45
CA LYS A 27 -7.79 18.84 -6.77
C LYS A 27 -7.12 17.99 -5.68
N ARG A 28 -6.09 18.53 -5.03
CA ARG A 28 -5.44 17.88 -3.89
C ARG A 28 -6.40 17.71 -2.71
N GLU A 29 -7.10 18.78 -2.35
CA GLU A 29 -8.10 18.73 -1.28
C GLU A 29 -9.26 17.80 -1.63
N PHE A 30 -9.70 17.80 -2.89
CA PHE A 30 -10.69 16.84 -3.38
C PHE A 30 -10.26 15.39 -3.12
N HIS A 31 -9.05 15.02 -3.54
CA HIS A 31 -8.49 13.68 -3.31
C HIS A 31 -8.40 13.33 -1.81
N LEU A 32 -7.93 14.27 -0.97
CA LEU A 32 -7.84 14.07 0.47
C LEU A 32 -9.21 13.79 1.10
N TRP A 33 -10.23 14.55 0.72
CA TRP A 33 -11.59 14.33 1.22
C TRP A 33 -12.17 13.01 0.74
N THR A 34 -12.11 12.72 -0.56
CA THR A 34 -12.69 11.48 -1.10
C THR A 34 -12.01 10.24 -0.57
N ASP A 35 -10.68 10.23 -0.50
CA ASP A 35 -9.94 9.08 0.04
C ASP A 35 -10.13 8.94 1.55
N GLY A 36 -10.10 10.05 2.29
CA GLY A 36 -10.35 10.04 3.73
C GLY A 36 -11.73 9.49 4.08
N LEU A 37 -12.77 9.91 3.35
CA LEU A 37 -14.12 9.39 3.52
C LEU A 37 -14.21 7.90 3.14
N SER A 38 -13.61 7.48 2.02
CA SER A 38 -13.55 6.06 1.65
C SER A 38 -12.88 5.23 2.75
N ALA A 39 -11.76 5.69 3.30
CA ALA A 39 -11.06 5.00 4.38
C ALA A 39 -11.91 4.87 5.65
N LEU A 40 -12.62 5.94 6.05
CA LEU A 40 -13.54 5.92 7.19
C LEU A 40 -14.70 4.93 6.99
N LEU A 41 -15.15 4.75 5.75
CA LEU A 41 -16.16 3.76 5.36
C LEU A 41 -15.59 2.35 5.16
N GLY A 42 -14.29 2.13 5.38
CA GLY A 42 -13.61 0.85 5.14
C GLY A 42 -13.48 0.48 3.66
N SER A 43 -13.68 1.44 2.76
CA SER A 43 -13.51 1.28 1.32
C SER A 43 -12.09 1.65 0.88
N PRO A 44 -11.59 1.10 -0.23
CA PRO A 44 -10.30 1.49 -0.78
C PRO A 44 -10.24 2.98 -1.13
N MET A 45 -9.09 3.60 -0.83
CA MET A 45 -8.73 4.93 -1.32
C MET A 45 -8.41 4.83 -2.82
N GLY A 46 -9.04 5.67 -3.64
CA GLY A 46 -9.10 5.51 -5.09
C GLY A 46 -8.52 6.67 -5.89
N SER A 47 -8.06 7.73 -5.25
CA SER A 47 -7.55 8.89 -5.98
C SER A 47 -6.20 8.65 -6.65
N GLU A 48 -5.93 9.43 -7.69
CA GLU A 48 -4.61 9.48 -8.32
C GLU A 48 -3.50 9.87 -7.33
N GLN A 49 -3.80 10.71 -6.33
CA GLN A 49 -2.81 11.09 -5.32
C GLN A 49 -2.39 9.89 -4.49
N THR A 50 -3.36 9.12 -3.99
CA THR A 50 -3.07 7.88 -3.23
C THR A 50 -2.26 6.90 -4.07
N ARG A 51 -2.59 6.73 -5.36
CA ARG A 51 -1.84 5.84 -6.26
C ARG A 51 -0.38 6.25 -6.39
N LEU A 52 -0.12 7.54 -6.62
CA LEU A 52 1.23 8.09 -6.76
C LEU A 52 2.04 7.98 -5.47
N ASP A 53 1.41 8.31 -4.33
CA ASP A 53 2.05 8.21 -3.02
C ASP A 53 2.43 6.75 -2.71
N LEU A 54 1.52 5.80 -3.00
CA LEU A 54 1.77 4.37 -2.85
C LEU A 54 2.92 3.89 -3.73
N GLU A 55 2.94 4.29 -5.01
CA GLU A 55 3.99 3.94 -5.96
C GLU A 55 5.37 4.43 -5.48
N GLN A 56 5.43 5.67 -4.98
CA GLN A 56 6.66 6.24 -4.45
C GLN A 56 7.15 5.47 -3.21
N LEU A 57 6.27 5.24 -2.24
CA LEU A 57 6.61 4.54 -1.00
C LEU A 57 7.05 3.10 -1.27
N LEU A 58 6.30 2.39 -2.12
CA LEU A 58 6.62 1.01 -2.50
C LEU A 58 7.95 0.93 -3.25
N THR A 59 8.23 1.88 -4.14
CA THR A 59 9.50 1.94 -4.86
C THR A 59 10.67 2.09 -3.89
N MET A 60 10.54 2.96 -2.89
CA MET A 60 11.57 3.17 -1.88
C MET A 60 11.77 1.91 -1.02
N GLU A 61 10.70 1.31 -0.50
CA GLU A 61 10.78 0.08 0.29
C GLU A 61 11.41 -1.06 -0.51
N THR A 62 10.99 -1.24 -1.76
CA THR A 62 11.55 -2.27 -2.65
C THR A 62 13.06 -2.07 -2.84
N LYS A 63 13.50 -0.83 -3.08
CA LYS A 63 14.93 -0.52 -3.21
C LYS A 63 15.71 -0.84 -1.93
N LEU A 64 15.16 -0.52 -0.76
CA LEU A 64 15.77 -0.83 0.53
C LEU A 64 15.92 -2.35 0.75
N ARG A 65 14.92 -3.14 0.35
CA ARG A 65 14.97 -4.61 0.44
C ARG A 65 15.99 -5.25 -0.51
N LEU A 66 16.31 -4.57 -1.61
CA LEU A 66 17.24 -5.06 -2.62
C LEU A 66 18.68 -4.58 -2.43
N LEU A 67 18.99 -3.88 -1.33
CA LEU A 67 20.34 -3.35 -1.07
C LEU A 67 21.42 -4.45 -1.03
N GLU A 68 21.14 -5.59 -0.41
CA GLU A 68 22.09 -6.72 -0.35
C GLU A 68 22.24 -7.46 -1.68
N LEU A 69 21.31 -7.24 -2.61
CA LEU A 69 21.31 -7.85 -3.94
C LEU A 69 21.86 -6.90 -5.00
N GLU A 70 22.51 -5.80 -4.61
CA GLU A 70 23.12 -4.87 -5.55
C GLU A 70 24.16 -5.60 -6.41
N ASN A 71 24.04 -5.51 -7.74
CA ASN A 71 24.85 -6.22 -8.75
C ASN A 71 24.66 -7.75 -8.81
N VAL A 72 23.70 -8.32 -8.07
CA VAL A 72 23.31 -9.74 -8.21
C VAL A 72 22.25 -9.85 -9.32
N PRO A 73 22.42 -10.74 -10.32
CA PRO A 73 21.39 -10.95 -11.34
C PRO A 73 20.13 -11.54 -10.70
N ILE A 74 19.01 -10.83 -10.81
CA ILE A 74 17.72 -11.31 -10.33
C ILE A 74 17.16 -12.31 -11.35
N PRO A 75 16.80 -13.55 -10.94
CA PRO A 75 16.26 -14.53 -11.85
C PRO A 75 14.80 -14.20 -12.24
N GLU A 76 14.45 -14.39 -13.51
CA GLU A 76 13.08 -14.20 -14.03
C GLU A 76 12.07 -15.23 -13.52
N GLN A 77 12.57 -16.40 -13.10
CA GLN A 77 11.75 -17.47 -12.53
C GLN A 77 12.30 -17.89 -11.17
N PRO A 78 11.43 -18.27 -10.21
CA PRO A 78 11.89 -18.80 -8.93
C PRO A 78 12.82 -20.02 -9.13
N PRO A 79 14.00 -20.05 -8.47
CA PRO A 79 14.87 -21.23 -8.50
C PRO A 79 14.15 -22.49 -7.98
N PRO A 80 14.46 -23.68 -8.49
CA PRO A 80 13.86 -24.92 -8.00
C PRO A 80 14.23 -25.15 -6.54
N ILE A 81 13.22 -25.48 -5.72
CA ILE A 81 13.42 -25.83 -4.32
C ILE A 81 14.09 -27.22 -4.25
N PRO A 82 15.27 -27.35 -3.61
CA PRO A 82 15.92 -28.66 -3.48
C PRO A 82 15.09 -29.60 -2.58
N PRO A 83 15.20 -30.93 -2.77
CA PRO A 83 14.57 -31.88 -1.85
C PRO A 83 15.15 -31.71 -0.44
N PRO A 84 14.39 -32.07 0.61
CA PRO A 84 14.88 -32.02 1.97
C PRO A 84 16.19 -32.82 2.14
N PRO A 85 17.12 -32.37 3.01
CA PRO A 85 18.30 -33.14 3.35
C PRO A 85 17.96 -34.55 3.84
N THR A 86 18.85 -35.52 3.60
CA THR A 86 18.65 -36.91 4.04
C THR A 86 18.76 -37.09 5.55
N ASN A 87 19.34 -36.11 6.25
CA ASN A 87 19.49 -36.07 7.70
C ASN A 87 19.60 -34.62 8.18
N PHE A 88 19.49 -34.42 9.49
CA PHE A 88 19.58 -33.11 10.15
C PHE A 88 20.84 -32.99 11.03
N ASN A 89 21.93 -33.67 10.65
CA ASN A 89 23.21 -33.56 11.35
C ASN A 89 23.94 -32.31 10.87
N PHE A 90 23.61 -31.16 11.45
CA PHE A 90 24.20 -29.87 11.06
C PHE A 90 25.70 -29.81 11.40
N CYS A 91 26.48 -29.13 10.56
CA CYS A 91 27.92 -28.94 10.79
C CYS A 91 28.24 -27.89 11.87
N TYR A 92 27.24 -27.12 12.31
CA TYR A 92 27.37 -26.05 13.29
C TYR A 92 26.26 -26.18 14.34
N ASP A 93 26.62 -25.97 15.61
CA ASP A 93 25.64 -25.83 16.68
C ASP A 93 25.17 -24.37 16.77
N CYS A 94 23.86 -24.14 16.64
CA CYS A 94 23.26 -22.81 16.88
C CYS A 94 23.32 -22.38 18.36
N SER A 95 23.89 -23.20 19.25
CA SER A 95 24.09 -22.88 20.67
C SER A 95 25.27 -21.92 20.91
N ILE A 96 26.08 -21.64 19.89
CA ILE A 96 27.12 -20.61 19.96
C ILE A 96 26.51 -19.27 19.55
N ALA A 97 25.75 -18.67 20.45
CA ALA A 97 25.78 -17.21 20.54
C ALA A 97 27.16 -16.88 21.13
N GLU A 98 28.09 -16.39 20.30
CA GLU A 98 29.36 -15.87 20.80
C GLU A 98 29.14 -14.70 21.79
N PRO A 99 30.08 -14.47 22.73
CA PRO A 99 29.91 -13.69 23.97
C PRO A 99 29.60 -12.19 23.82
#